data_AF-A0A1G1BQ35-F1
#
_entry.id   AF-A0A1G1BQ35-F1
#
_cell.length_a   1.000
_cell.length_b   1.000
_cell.length_c   1.000
_cell.angle_alpha   90.00
_cell.angle_beta   90.00
_cell.angle_gamma   90.00
#
_symmetry.space_group_name_H-M   'P 1'
#
loop_
_entity.id
_entity.type
_entity.pdbx_description
1 polymer ?
#
loop_
_entity_poly.entity_id
_entity_poly.type
_entity_poly.pdbx_seq_one_letter_code
_entity_poly.pdbx_strand_id
1 'polypeptide(L)'
;MCGIVGYVGRGAAPEILLNGLHRLEYRGYDSAGIAVLHGGNLQVCRAVGKVKNLEAKALGSDGLPRDAHTGIAHTRWATHGSPTEANAHPHCDDHAVFACVHNGIIENHQHLREQLRRKGHTFHSETDTEVIPHLIAEFYNGDFLAAAAAALRQLQGAFGVALLCRHHPDQIVAARKGSPIVLGVGNGESIVASDVAAVLGHTNNVIFLDDGDLALVTPGDVSIRNLDNVPITRDVSRIDWTLESVEKGGFDHFMLKEIHDQPESLRNALRGRLDADQGTAILSGMNMTPHDLVDIDRIVIAACGTSLHAGMVGEHLFEDLAGIVTEVEQAAEFRYRNPILSSRTLAIAISQSGETADTLAALREAKMKGSQVLAICNVVSSTIAREAGRGVYLHAGPEISVASTKAFTSQVVILLLMALKFARTRRMPRQTGVELVEELRRLPDQVARVLDRAPEIERIARKWAAARDFFYIGRGYLHPVALEGALKLKEISYIHAEGYHAAELKHGPIALLDEDVPVVTLANDIDGKDKMLSNIQECRARHAPVILTATEGDTDVAGFTEDVIRIPRTHQCLTPVTTTVALQLFAYYVARERGCPIDQPRNLAKSVTVE
;
A
#
# COMPACT_ATOMS: atom_id res chain seq x y z
N MET A 1 -0.21 10.44 2.06
CA MET A 1 1.13 10.43 1.42
C MET A 1 1.13 11.48 0.33
N CYS A 2 2.13 12.33 0.17
CA CYS A 2 2.08 13.31 -0.92
C CYS A 2 2.49 12.69 -2.27
N GLY A 3 2.22 13.37 -3.39
CA GLY A 3 2.65 12.97 -4.74
C GLY A 3 3.61 13.98 -5.35
N ILE A 4 4.73 13.53 -5.92
CA ILE A 4 5.67 14.35 -6.70
C ILE A 4 5.63 13.91 -8.15
N VAL A 5 5.62 14.87 -9.07
CA VAL A 5 5.88 14.66 -10.50
C VAL A 5 6.81 15.77 -10.99
N GLY A 6 7.78 15.44 -11.81
CA GLY A 6 8.65 16.35 -12.53
C GLY A 6 8.80 15.88 -13.97
N TYR A 7 8.87 16.81 -14.90
CA TYR A 7 9.02 16.52 -16.33
C TYR A 7 10.06 17.44 -16.93
N VAL A 8 10.94 16.87 -17.74
CA VAL A 8 11.92 17.62 -18.55
C VAL A 8 12.04 16.92 -19.91
N GLY A 9 11.76 17.64 -20.99
CA GLY A 9 11.69 17.02 -22.32
C GLY A 9 11.19 17.97 -23.40
N ARG A 10 10.41 17.45 -24.36
CA ARG A 10 9.87 18.22 -25.50
C ARG A 10 8.36 18.42 -25.43
N GLY A 11 7.68 17.71 -24.53
CA GLY A 11 6.24 17.79 -24.32
C GLY A 11 5.82 19.03 -23.54
N ALA A 12 4.51 19.26 -23.48
CA ALA A 12 3.91 20.32 -22.69
C ALA A 12 3.93 19.94 -21.21
N ALA A 13 4.88 20.50 -20.44
CA ALA A 13 5.06 20.18 -19.04
C ALA A 13 3.78 20.37 -18.20
N PRO A 14 2.96 21.45 -18.34
CA PRO A 14 1.74 21.59 -17.56
C PRO A 14 0.77 20.41 -17.69
N GLU A 15 0.53 19.93 -18.92
CA GLU A 15 -0.41 18.82 -19.18
C GLU A 15 0.14 17.48 -18.67
N ILE A 16 1.43 17.21 -18.92
CA ILE A 16 2.09 15.99 -18.45
C ILE A 16 2.10 15.92 -16.92
N LEU A 17 2.44 17.04 -16.26
CA LEU A 17 2.45 17.15 -14.81
C LEU A 17 1.04 16.96 -14.22
N LEU A 18 0.00 17.58 -14.80
CA LEU A 18 -1.39 17.39 -14.38
C LEU A 18 -1.85 15.94 -14.51
N ASN A 19 -1.54 15.30 -15.64
CA ASN A 19 -1.85 13.88 -15.85
C ASN A 19 -1.14 12.99 -14.83
N GLY A 20 0.12 13.29 -14.52
CA GLY A 20 0.85 12.63 -13.45
C GLY A 20 0.19 12.83 -12.08
N LEU A 21 -0.23 14.06 -11.73
CA LEU A 21 -0.91 14.35 -10.47
C LEU A 21 -2.26 13.64 -10.35
N HIS A 22 -3.06 13.56 -11.43
CA HIS A 22 -4.31 12.80 -11.43
C HIS A 22 -4.08 11.33 -11.08
N ARG A 23 -2.98 10.75 -11.55
CA ARG A 23 -2.58 9.37 -11.20
C ARG A 23 -2.03 9.22 -9.78
N LEU A 24 -1.63 10.32 -9.13
CA LEU A 24 -1.13 10.32 -7.74
C LEU A 24 -2.15 10.90 -6.75
N GLU A 25 -3.34 11.30 -7.18
CA GLU A 25 -4.36 11.92 -6.31
C GLU A 25 -4.82 10.97 -5.19
N TYR A 26 -4.71 9.65 -5.39
CA TYR A 26 -4.98 8.64 -4.35
C TYR A 26 -4.04 8.74 -3.13
N ARG A 27 -2.90 9.43 -3.27
CA ARG A 27 -1.92 9.61 -2.19
C ARG A 27 -2.33 10.79 -1.28
N GLY A 28 -2.80 11.89 -1.87
CA GLY A 28 -3.20 13.11 -1.16
C GLY A 28 -4.00 14.07 -2.05
N TYR A 29 -4.95 14.79 -1.43
CA TYR A 29 -5.97 15.58 -2.14
C TYR A 29 -6.40 16.85 -1.37
N ASP A 30 -5.59 17.32 -0.42
CA ASP A 30 -5.88 18.52 0.36
C ASP A 30 -5.58 19.81 -0.44
N SER A 31 -4.54 19.76 -1.28
CA SER A 31 -4.14 20.82 -2.21
C SER A 31 -3.18 20.28 -3.26
N ALA A 32 -2.97 21.02 -4.34
CA ALA A 32 -2.02 20.67 -5.38
C ALA A 32 -1.41 21.92 -6.04
N GLY A 33 -0.26 21.76 -6.69
CA GLY A 33 0.36 22.85 -7.44
C GLY A 33 1.38 22.40 -8.48
N ILE A 34 1.77 23.35 -9.35
CA ILE A 34 2.71 23.19 -10.45
C ILE A 34 3.65 24.41 -10.48
N ALA A 35 4.92 24.17 -10.75
CA ALA A 35 5.88 25.17 -11.17
C ALA A 35 6.47 24.79 -12.53
N VAL A 36 6.56 25.74 -13.45
CA VAL A 36 7.19 25.56 -14.77
C VAL A 36 8.21 26.64 -15.05
N LEU A 37 9.19 26.29 -15.89
CA LEU A 37 10.19 27.21 -16.42
C LEU A 37 9.82 27.61 -17.85
N HIS A 38 9.66 28.91 -18.09
CA HIS A 38 9.32 29.45 -19.42
C HIS A 38 9.90 30.85 -19.59
N GLY A 39 10.53 31.12 -20.74
CA GLY A 39 11.07 32.45 -21.06
C GLY A 39 12.07 33.00 -20.04
N GLY A 40 12.84 32.12 -19.38
CA GLY A 40 13.77 32.49 -18.31
C GLY A 40 13.12 32.85 -16.98
N ASN A 41 11.81 32.59 -16.82
CA ASN A 41 11.06 32.85 -15.60
C ASN A 41 10.53 31.55 -14.98
N LEU A 42 10.39 31.56 -13.65
CA LEU A 42 9.74 30.52 -12.88
C LEU A 42 8.31 30.95 -12.57
N GLN A 43 7.32 30.15 -12.99
CA GLN A 43 5.90 30.45 -12.77
C GLN A 43 5.26 29.35 -11.94
N VAL A 44 4.47 29.74 -10.93
CA VAL A 44 3.86 28.81 -9.98
C VAL A 44 2.34 28.99 -9.96
N CYS A 45 1.61 27.89 -10.04
CA CYS A 45 0.16 27.82 -9.89
C CYS A 45 -0.20 26.80 -8.80
N ARG A 46 -1.07 27.20 -7.87
CA ARG A 46 -1.49 26.38 -6.71
C ARG A 46 -2.99 26.47 -6.51
N ALA A 47 -3.59 25.41 -6.00
CA ALA A 47 -5.01 25.36 -5.65
C ALA A 47 -5.25 24.47 -4.43
N VAL A 48 -6.26 24.83 -3.63
CA VAL A 48 -6.77 24.00 -2.53
C VAL A 48 -7.75 22.96 -3.06
N GLY A 49 -7.74 21.77 -2.47
CA GLY A 49 -8.58 20.63 -2.85
C GLY A 49 -7.96 19.76 -3.95
N LYS A 50 -8.85 19.10 -4.70
CA LYS A 50 -8.51 18.10 -5.72
C LYS A 50 -7.76 18.68 -6.93
N VAL A 51 -7.04 17.83 -7.66
CA VAL A 51 -6.22 18.18 -8.84
C VAL A 51 -7.03 18.90 -9.90
N LYS A 52 -8.32 18.59 -10.04
CA LYS A 52 -9.24 19.29 -10.97
C LYS A 52 -9.31 20.81 -10.74
N ASN A 53 -9.20 21.26 -9.48
CA ASN A 53 -9.20 22.70 -9.17
C ASN A 53 -7.93 23.38 -9.69
N LEU A 54 -6.78 22.70 -9.53
CA LEU A 54 -5.50 23.14 -10.07
C LEU A 54 -5.53 23.14 -11.60
N GLU A 55 -6.07 22.10 -12.22
CA GLU A 55 -6.21 21.99 -13.68
C GLU A 55 -6.98 23.18 -14.27
N ALA A 56 -8.13 23.51 -13.68
CA ALA A 56 -8.94 24.64 -14.12
C ALA A 56 -8.17 25.97 -14.05
N LYS A 57 -7.35 26.16 -13.02
CA LYS A 57 -6.53 27.38 -12.83
C LYS A 57 -5.28 27.39 -13.72
N ALA A 58 -4.57 26.27 -13.81
CA ALA A 58 -3.32 26.14 -14.53
C ALA A 58 -3.49 26.13 -16.06
N LEU A 59 -4.62 25.61 -16.57
CA LEU A 59 -4.91 25.56 -18.01
C LEU A 59 -5.87 26.67 -18.48
N GLY A 60 -6.36 27.51 -17.57
CA GLY A 60 -7.20 28.67 -17.89
C GLY A 60 -6.47 29.73 -18.73
N SER A 61 -7.20 30.76 -19.14
CA SER A 61 -6.68 31.82 -20.04
C SER A 61 -5.46 32.57 -19.48
N ASP A 62 -5.42 32.78 -18.15
CA ASP A 62 -4.30 33.41 -17.43
C ASP A 62 -3.45 32.36 -16.68
N GLY A 63 -3.48 31.12 -17.16
CA GLY A 63 -2.79 29.97 -16.58
C GLY A 63 -1.30 29.91 -16.91
N LEU A 64 -0.72 28.72 -16.74
CA LEU A 64 0.68 28.47 -17.03
C LEU A 64 0.95 28.42 -18.54
N PRO A 65 2.16 28.82 -19.01
CA PRO A 65 2.56 28.72 -20.40
C PRO A 65 2.50 27.27 -20.89
N ARG A 66 1.69 27.01 -21.92
CA ARG A 66 1.45 25.65 -22.44
C ARG A 66 2.66 25.07 -23.18
N ASP A 67 3.54 25.93 -23.67
CA ASP A 67 4.79 25.60 -24.34
C ASP A 67 5.98 25.50 -23.37
N ALA A 68 5.75 25.50 -22.05
CA ALA A 68 6.79 25.17 -21.09
C ALA A 68 7.15 23.68 -21.16
N HIS A 69 8.45 23.37 -21.13
CA HIS A 69 8.98 22.01 -21.33
C HIS A 69 9.62 21.38 -20.09
N THR A 70 9.80 22.18 -19.03
CA THR A 70 10.36 21.74 -17.76
C THR A 70 9.49 22.22 -16.62
N GLY A 71 9.17 21.31 -15.69
CA GLY A 71 8.41 21.67 -14.50
C GLY A 71 8.37 20.59 -13.44
N ILE A 72 7.86 20.97 -12.27
CA ILE A 72 7.57 20.10 -11.13
C ILE A 72 6.17 20.36 -10.62
N ALA A 73 5.55 19.35 -10.03
CA ALA A 73 4.19 19.39 -9.55
C ALA A 73 4.02 18.52 -8.31
N HIS A 74 2.99 18.82 -7.52
CA HIS A 74 2.76 18.18 -6.24
C HIS A 74 1.28 18.02 -5.90
N THR A 75 0.93 16.90 -5.27
CA THR A 75 -0.30 16.74 -4.48
C THR A 75 0.04 16.60 -3.00
N ARG A 76 -0.68 17.31 -2.14
CA ARG A 76 -0.37 17.43 -0.72
C ARG A 76 -1.39 16.72 0.16
N TRP A 77 -0.88 16.01 1.15
CA TRP A 77 -1.56 15.60 2.38
C TRP A 77 -0.96 16.42 3.53
N ALA A 78 -1.73 17.27 4.19
CA ALA A 78 -1.19 18.24 5.14
C ALA A 78 -0.71 17.57 6.44
N THR A 79 0.55 17.81 6.81
CA THR A 79 1.13 17.43 8.12
C THR A 79 1.43 18.66 8.98
N HIS A 80 2.13 19.66 8.40
CA HIS A 80 2.43 20.95 9.03
C HIS A 80 1.71 22.09 8.31
N GLY A 81 0.87 22.85 9.01
CA GLY A 81 0.13 23.98 8.43
C GLY A 81 -1.11 23.54 7.65
N SER A 82 -2.19 24.31 7.82
CA SER A 82 -3.52 24.01 7.28
C SER A 82 -3.52 23.93 5.74
N PRO A 83 -4.48 23.20 5.11
CA PRO A 83 -4.69 23.17 3.66
C PRO A 83 -5.05 24.55 3.07
N THR A 84 -4.04 25.38 2.81
CA THR A 84 -4.16 26.70 2.20
C THR A 84 -3.33 26.78 0.93
N GLU A 85 -3.64 27.72 0.04
CA GLU A 85 -2.85 27.93 -1.17
C GLU A 85 -1.40 28.32 -0.86
N ALA A 86 -1.17 29.06 0.24
CA ALA A 86 0.16 29.44 0.70
C ALA A 86 1.00 28.24 1.15
N ASN A 87 0.37 27.23 1.76
CA ASN A 87 1.00 25.99 2.22
C ASN A 87 1.05 24.89 1.14
N ALA A 88 0.43 25.12 -0.03
CA ALA A 88 0.54 24.20 -1.15
C ALA A 88 1.92 24.33 -1.81
N HIS A 89 2.48 23.19 -2.20
CA HIS A 89 3.72 23.12 -2.98
C HIS A 89 3.41 23.40 -4.46
N PRO A 90 4.39 23.82 -5.28
CA PRO A 90 5.80 24.06 -4.95
C PRO A 90 6.05 25.32 -4.11
N HIS A 91 7.11 25.29 -3.28
CA HIS A 91 7.63 26.47 -2.57
C HIS A 91 8.82 27.08 -3.31
N CYS A 92 8.99 28.40 -3.20
CA CYS A 92 10.10 29.14 -3.84
C CYS A 92 10.96 29.87 -2.80
N ASP A 93 12.14 30.33 -3.23
CA ASP A 93 12.94 31.31 -2.51
C ASP A 93 12.43 32.75 -2.75
N ASP A 94 13.03 33.74 -2.07
CA ASP A 94 12.62 35.15 -2.12
C ASP A 94 12.62 35.76 -3.53
N HIS A 95 13.44 35.21 -4.44
CA HIS A 95 13.65 35.76 -5.78
C HIS A 95 13.07 34.87 -6.89
N ALA A 96 12.34 33.82 -6.53
CA ALA A 96 11.79 32.83 -7.47
C ALA A 96 12.87 32.30 -8.44
N VAL A 97 14.07 32.05 -7.91
CA VAL A 97 15.16 31.37 -8.61
C VAL A 97 15.01 29.86 -8.47
N PHE A 98 14.57 29.38 -7.31
CA PHE A 98 14.40 27.97 -7.01
C PHE A 98 12.95 27.65 -6.73
N ALA A 99 12.48 26.49 -7.19
CA ALA A 99 11.25 25.88 -6.72
C ALA A 99 11.52 24.48 -6.18
N CYS A 100 10.78 24.09 -5.15
CA CYS A 100 10.88 22.78 -4.51
C CYS A 100 9.50 22.16 -4.29
N VAL A 101 9.39 20.87 -4.62
CA VAL A 101 8.33 19.99 -4.13
C VAL A 101 8.94 18.93 -3.22
N HIS A 102 8.22 18.56 -2.17
CA HIS A 102 8.74 17.73 -1.08
C HIS A 102 7.69 16.74 -0.57
N ASN A 103 8.11 15.50 -0.37
CA ASN A 103 7.41 14.46 0.35
C ASN A 103 8.25 14.07 1.57
N GLY A 104 7.70 14.18 2.78
CA GLY A 104 8.42 13.86 4.01
C GLY A 104 8.21 14.93 5.08
N ILE A 105 9.09 14.93 6.07
CA ILE A 105 9.11 15.89 7.19
C ILE A 105 10.56 16.31 7.44
N ILE A 106 10.81 17.62 7.42
CA ILE A 106 12.08 18.21 7.82
C ILE A 106 12.02 18.55 9.32
N GLU A 107 12.62 17.69 10.14
CA GLU A 107 12.51 17.75 11.61
C GLU A 107 13.17 19.00 12.19
N ASN A 108 14.27 19.48 11.58
CA ASN A 108 15.01 20.66 12.03
C ASN A 108 14.59 21.97 11.33
N HIS A 109 13.42 22.01 10.67
CA HIS A 109 12.98 23.18 9.89
C HIS A 109 12.87 24.47 10.72
N GLN A 110 12.45 24.40 11.99
CA GLN A 110 12.32 25.59 12.84
C GLN A 110 13.67 26.28 13.07
N HIS A 111 14.71 25.48 13.31
CA HIS A 111 16.08 25.99 13.48
C HIS A 111 16.60 26.63 12.20
N LEU A 112 16.42 25.97 11.05
CA LEU A 112 16.84 26.48 9.74
C LEU A 112 16.07 27.76 9.37
N ARG A 113 14.76 27.81 9.62
CA ARG A 113 13.91 28.97 9.37
C ARG A 113 14.37 30.19 10.18
N GLU A 114 14.68 30.02 11.46
CA GLU A 114 15.23 31.08 12.33
C GLU A 114 16.57 31.60 11.80
N GLN A 115 17.47 30.70 11.39
CA GLN A 115 18.76 31.08 10.81
C GLN A 115 18.60 31.87 9.51
N LEU A 116 17.74 31.40 8.60
CA LEU A 116 17.48 32.04 7.30
C LEU A 116 16.81 33.42 7.48
N ARG A 117 15.88 33.56 8.43
CA ARG A 117 15.30 34.87 8.78
C ARG A 117 16.35 35.86 9.26
N ARG A 118 17.32 35.44 10.07
CA ARG A 118 18.43 36.30 10.51
C ARG A 118 19.34 36.74 9.36
N LYS A 119 19.38 35.97 8.27
CA LYS A 119 20.08 36.33 7.03
C LYS A 119 19.26 37.19 6.07
N GLY A 120 17.99 37.45 6.39
CA GLY A 120 17.11 38.36 5.63
C GLY A 120 16.05 37.67 4.77
N HIS A 121 15.95 36.34 4.79
CA HIS A 121 14.91 35.62 4.04
C HIS A 121 13.52 35.81 4.66
N THR A 122 12.51 35.95 3.81
CA THR A 122 11.10 36.08 4.20
C THR A 122 10.34 34.80 3.90
N PHE A 123 9.63 34.28 4.91
CA PHE A 123 8.82 33.06 4.79
C PHE A 123 7.35 33.43 4.67
N HIS A 124 6.66 32.81 3.72
CA HIS A 124 5.26 33.05 3.38
C HIS A 124 4.32 31.90 3.73
N SER A 125 4.87 30.77 4.21
CA SER A 125 4.10 29.59 4.61
C SER A 125 4.43 29.12 6.02
N GLU A 126 3.63 28.18 6.50
CA GLU A 126 3.84 27.47 7.78
C GLU A 126 4.56 26.14 7.59
N THR A 127 4.93 25.78 6.35
CA THR A 127 5.46 24.46 6.04
C THR A 127 6.95 24.36 6.39
N ASP A 128 7.34 23.15 6.72
CA ASP A 128 8.73 22.74 6.85
C ASP A 128 9.45 22.80 5.49
N THR A 129 8.75 22.52 4.39
CA THR A 129 9.29 22.51 3.01
C THR A 129 9.90 23.84 2.57
N GLU A 130 9.32 24.98 2.95
CA GLU A 130 9.76 26.30 2.46
C GLU A 130 11.23 26.61 2.81
N VAL A 131 11.79 25.99 3.86
CA VAL A 131 13.21 26.19 4.21
C VAL A 131 14.17 25.68 3.12
N ILE A 132 13.76 24.71 2.30
CA ILE A 132 14.60 24.04 1.31
C ILE A 132 15.04 25.01 0.19
N PRO A 133 14.15 25.68 -0.57
CA PRO A 133 14.56 26.59 -1.63
C PRO A 133 15.36 27.79 -1.11
N HIS A 134 15.02 28.36 0.05
CA HIS A 134 15.83 29.43 0.67
C HIS A 134 17.23 28.95 1.04
N LEU A 135 17.35 27.74 1.60
CA LEU A 135 18.65 27.17 1.97
C LEU A 135 19.51 26.87 0.74
N ILE A 136 18.92 26.44 -0.37
CA ILE A 136 19.63 26.24 -1.65
C ILE A 136 20.17 27.57 -2.17
N ALA A 137 19.38 28.66 -2.09
CA ALA A 137 19.80 29.98 -2.52
C ALA A 137 21.08 30.45 -1.81
N GLU A 138 21.22 30.16 -0.52
CA GLU A 138 22.42 30.48 0.28
C GLU A 138 23.70 29.75 -0.17
N PHE A 139 23.57 28.58 -0.79
CA PHE A 139 24.70 27.79 -1.29
C PHE A 139 24.97 28.00 -2.78
N TYR A 140 24.10 28.74 -3.48
CA TYR A 140 24.19 28.85 -4.93
C TYR A 140 25.30 29.80 -5.38
N ASN A 141 26.24 29.25 -6.13
CA ASN A 141 27.35 29.98 -6.74
C ASN A 141 27.45 29.75 -8.27
N GLY A 142 26.35 29.28 -8.89
CA GLY A 142 26.28 28.92 -10.30
C GLY A 142 26.14 27.41 -10.55
N ASP A 143 26.53 26.56 -9.59
CA ASP A 143 26.37 25.11 -9.67
C ASP A 143 25.10 24.67 -8.92
N PHE A 144 24.07 24.28 -9.67
CA PHE A 144 22.77 23.90 -9.12
C PHE A 144 22.84 22.60 -8.32
N LEU A 145 23.56 21.60 -8.83
CA LEU A 145 23.66 20.28 -8.18
C LEU A 145 24.45 20.38 -6.88
N ALA A 146 25.56 21.13 -6.87
CA ALA A 146 26.36 21.34 -5.67
C ALA A 146 25.61 22.12 -4.59
N ALA A 147 24.85 23.16 -4.97
CA ALA A 147 24.03 23.93 -4.04
C ALA A 147 22.93 23.07 -3.41
N ALA A 148 22.25 22.26 -4.23
CA ALA A 148 21.26 21.29 -3.73
C ALA A 148 21.89 20.29 -2.75
N ALA A 149 23.04 19.69 -3.10
CA ALA A 149 23.75 18.77 -2.21
C ALA A 149 24.11 19.42 -0.86
N ALA A 150 24.66 20.63 -0.89
CA ALA A 150 25.05 21.37 0.31
C ALA A 150 23.86 21.70 1.22
N ALA A 151 22.73 22.12 0.64
CA ALA A 151 21.51 22.41 1.39
C ALA A 151 20.92 21.13 2.01
N LEU A 152 20.79 20.06 1.21
CA LEU A 152 20.18 18.80 1.65
C LEU A 152 20.98 18.10 2.76
N ARG A 153 22.31 18.29 2.82
CA ARG A 153 23.13 17.78 3.94
C ARG A 153 22.78 18.38 5.30
N GLN A 154 22.18 19.56 5.34
CA GLN A 154 21.78 20.19 6.61
C GLN A 154 20.41 19.72 7.12
N LEU A 155 19.66 18.98 6.30
CA LEU A 155 18.30 18.57 6.65
C LEU A 155 18.32 17.32 7.54
N GLN A 156 17.49 17.35 8.58
CA GLN A 156 17.18 16.21 9.45
C GLN A 156 15.75 15.72 9.17
N GLY A 157 15.52 14.43 9.34
CA GLY A 157 14.29 13.75 8.95
C GLY A 157 14.36 13.04 7.60
N ALA A 158 13.18 12.85 7.00
CA ALA A 158 12.99 12.12 5.75
C ALA A 158 12.43 13.06 4.67
N PHE A 159 12.94 12.96 3.45
CA PHE A 159 12.51 13.75 2.31
C PHE A 159 12.70 13.02 0.98
N GLY A 160 11.77 13.23 0.06
CA GLY A 160 11.92 13.01 -1.37
C GLY A 160 11.62 14.36 -2.02
N VAL A 161 12.54 14.88 -2.82
CA VAL A 161 12.42 16.24 -3.38
C VAL A 161 12.65 16.24 -4.89
N ALA A 162 11.98 17.19 -5.56
CA ALA A 162 12.32 17.60 -6.91
C ALA A 162 12.45 19.13 -6.94
N LEU A 163 13.51 19.61 -7.58
CA LEU A 163 13.97 20.98 -7.54
C LEU A 163 14.11 21.54 -8.95
N LEU A 164 13.71 22.79 -9.12
CA LEU A 164 13.96 23.59 -10.32
C LEU A 164 14.92 24.74 -10.01
N CYS A 165 15.70 25.15 -11.01
CA CYS A 165 16.48 26.37 -10.98
C CYS A 165 16.25 27.17 -12.26
N ARG A 166 15.86 28.44 -12.11
CA ARG A 166 15.64 29.37 -13.22
C ARG A 166 16.85 29.53 -14.15
N HIS A 167 18.06 29.35 -13.62
CA HIS A 167 19.31 29.46 -14.38
C HIS A 167 19.68 28.18 -15.14
N HIS A 168 19.00 27.06 -14.87
CA HIS A 168 19.25 25.76 -15.48
C HIS A 168 17.92 25.18 -16.02
N PRO A 169 17.34 25.76 -17.08
CA PRO A 169 15.97 25.50 -17.51
C PRO A 169 15.70 24.08 -18.02
N ASP A 170 16.75 23.35 -18.40
CA ASP A 170 16.66 21.98 -18.94
C ASP A 170 17.06 20.92 -17.89
N GLN A 171 17.00 21.27 -16.60
CA GLN A 171 17.46 20.41 -15.51
C GLN A 171 16.44 20.34 -14.37
N ILE A 172 16.29 19.13 -13.83
CA ILE A 172 15.64 18.89 -12.53
C ILE A 172 16.66 18.22 -11.63
N VAL A 173 16.78 18.68 -10.39
CA VAL A 173 17.53 17.95 -9.36
C VAL A 173 16.53 17.20 -8.49
N ALA A 174 16.68 15.88 -8.37
CA ALA A 174 15.87 15.03 -7.52
C ALA A 174 16.73 14.38 -6.44
N ALA A 175 16.22 14.25 -5.23
CA ALA A 175 16.96 13.61 -4.13
C ALA A 175 16.06 12.79 -3.23
N ARG A 176 16.65 11.79 -2.58
CA ARG A 176 15.92 10.88 -1.69
C ARG A 176 16.66 10.67 -0.36
N LYS A 177 15.88 10.67 0.72
CA LYS A 177 16.21 10.13 2.04
C LYS A 177 14.90 9.70 2.71
N GLY A 178 14.62 8.40 2.78
CA GLY A 178 13.38 7.86 3.34
C GLY A 178 12.20 7.88 2.37
N SER A 179 11.74 9.05 1.92
CA SER A 179 10.57 9.14 1.02
C SER A 179 10.90 8.78 -0.44
N PRO A 180 10.10 7.95 -1.12
CA PRO A 180 10.47 7.36 -2.41
C PRO A 180 10.53 8.39 -3.54
N ILE A 181 11.54 8.24 -4.40
CA ILE A 181 11.67 8.90 -5.71
C ILE A 181 12.05 7.82 -6.74
N VAL A 182 11.37 7.85 -7.88
CA VAL A 182 11.62 7.03 -9.06
C VAL A 182 11.81 7.94 -10.28
N LEU A 183 12.76 7.58 -11.14
CA LEU A 183 13.10 8.32 -12.35
C LEU A 183 12.70 7.50 -13.57
N GLY A 184 11.82 8.03 -14.42
CA GLY A 184 11.52 7.47 -15.73
C GLY A 184 12.47 8.03 -16.77
N VAL A 185 13.14 7.16 -17.53
CA VAL A 185 14.00 7.56 -18.65
C VAL A 185 13.33 7.15 -19.96
N GLY A 186 12.91 8.15 -20.74
CA GLY A 186 12.28 7.99 -22.05
C GLY A 186 13.21 8.37 -23.19
N ASN A 187 12.66 8.44 -24.41
CA ASN A 187 13.42 8.88 -25.57
C ASN A 187 13.39 10.41 -25.70
N GLY A 188 14.44 11.07 -25.18
CA GLY A 188 14.56 12.53 -25.22
C GLY A 188 13.64 13.27 -24.24
N GLU A 189 13.12 12.55 -23.24
CA GLU A 189 12.37 13.09 -22.10
C GLU A 189 12.64 12.24 -20.86
N SER A 190 12.52 12.87 -19.68
CA SER A 190 12.69 12.21 -18.40
C SER A 190 11.61 12.66 -17.42
N ILE A 191 11.20 11.76 -16.53
CA ILE A 191 10.20 12.00 -15.50
C ILE A 191 10.79 11.73 -14.12
N VAL A 192 10.54 12.63 -13.18
CA VAL A 192 10.74 12.40 -11.75
C VAL A 192 9.39 12.11 -11.13
N ALA A 193 9.24 11.07 -10.33
CA ALA A 193 7.98 10.83 -9.64
C ALA A 193 8.20 10.22 -8.26
N SER A 194 7.23 10.35 -7.37
CA SER A 194 7.23 9.61 -6.10
C SER A 194 6.63 8.20 -6.24
N ASP A 195 6.04 7.87 -7.38
CA ASP A 195 5.44 6.56 -7.68
C ASP A 195 5.45 6.30 -9.19
N VAL A 196 5.61 5.03 -9.54
CA VAL A 196 5.68 4.54 -10.93
C VAL A 196 4.44 4.87 -11.74
N ALA A 197 3.25 4.96 -11.13
CA ALA A 197 2.00 5.28 -11.82
C ALA A 197 2.06 6.61 -12.60
N ALA A 198 2.79 7.60 -12.10
CA ALA A 198 2.99 8.89 -12.80
C ALA A 198 4.01 8.80 -13.94
N VAL A 199 4.84 7.76 -13.96
CA VAL A 199 5.84 7.50 -15.03
C VAL A 199 5.23 6.69 -16.18
N LEU A 200 4.23 5.86 -15.89
CA LEU A 200 3.57 5.01 -16.89
C LEU A 200 3.01 5.84 -18.05
N GLY A 201 2.97 5.28 -19.26
CA GLY A 201 2.54 6.00 -20.47
C GLY A 201 3.60 6.91 -21.10
N HIS A 202 4.70 7.21 -20.40
CA HIS A 202 5.89 7.87 -20.98
C HIS A 202 7.02 6.87 -21.20
N THR A 203 7.30 6.04 -20.20
CA THR A 203 8.33 4.99 -20.29
C THR A 203 8.05 3.88 -19.30
N ASN A 204 8.55 2.68 -19.63
CA ASN A 204 8.57 1.54 -18.71
C ASN A 204 9.95 1.34 -18.09
N ASN A 205 10.95 2.15 -18.48
CA ASN A 205 12.31 2.07 -17.94
C ASN A 205 12.42 3.05 -16.77
N VAL A 206 12.62 2.50 -15.57
CA VAL A 206 12.67 3.28 -14.34
C VAL A 206 13.95 3.02 -13.54
N ILE A 207 14.41 4.04 -12.84
CA ILE A 207 15.52 3.98 -11.89
C ILE A 207 14.97 4.36 -10.53
N PHE A 208 15.10 3.47 -9.54
CA PHE A 208 14.75 3.76 -8.15
C PHE A 208 15.95 4.38 -7.45
N LEU A 209 15.77 5.57 -6.87
CA LEU A 209 16.80 6.18 -6.03
C LEU A 209 16.86 5.45 -4.69
N ASP A 210 18.05 5.32 -4.11
CA ASP A 210 18.24 4.94 -2.71
C ASP A 210 18.43 6.16 -1.81
N ASP A 211 18.44 5.94 -0.50
CA ASP A 211 18.69 6.99 0.48
C ASP A 211 20.11 7.56 0.31
N GLY A 212 20.18 8.89 0.21
CA GLY A 212 21.42 9.63 -0.04
C GLY A 212 21.71 9.89 -1.52
N ASP A 213 20.93 9.33 -2.44
CA ASP A 213 21.06 9.61 -3.87
C ASP A 213 20.57 11.02 -4.21
N LEU A 214 21.31 11.66 -5.10
CA LEU A 214 21.05 12.95 -5.72
C LEU A 214 21.20 12.78 -7.23
N ALA A 215 20.13 12.99 -7.97
CA ALA A 215 20.06 12.83 -9.41
C ALA A 215 19.94 14.18 -10.11
N LEU A 216 20.80 14.42 -11.09
CA LEU A 216 20.62 15.46 -12.10
C LEU A 216 19.90 14.85 -13.30
N VAL A 217 18.69 15.33 -13.57
CA VAL A 217 17.78 14.79 -14.58
C VAL A 217 17.66 15.79 -15.73
N THR A 218 17.90 15.31 -16.95
CA THR A 218 17.86 16.09 -18.20
C THR A 218 17.03 15.33 -19.24
N PRO A 219 16.70 15.91 -20.41
CA PRO A 219 15.92 15.22 -21.44
C PRO A 219 16.56 13.90 -21.90
N GLY A 220 16.01 12.77 -21.46
CA GLY A 220 16.46 11.42 -21.84
C GLY A 220 17.73 10.93 -21.15
N ASP A 221 18.27 11.65 -20.17
CA ASP A 221 19.48 11.24 -19.44
C ASP A 221 19.42 11.60 -17.95
N VAL A 222 20.10 10.79 -17.12
CA VAL A 222 20.14 10.89 -15.67
C VAL A 222 21.55 10.58 -15.16
N SER A 223 22.12 11.52 -14.39
CA SER A 223 23.37 11.31 -13.66
C SER A 223 23.11 11.29 -12.15
N ILE A 224 23.53 10.22 -11.47
CA ILE A 224 23.31 10.04 -10.02
C ILE A 224 24.63 10.17 -9.27
N ARG A 225 24.59 10.87 -8.12
CA ARG A 225 25.69 11.02 -7.16
C ARG A 225 25.17 10.86 -5.74
N ASN A 226 26.04 10.61 -4.77
CA ASN A 226 25.67 10.81 -3.37
C ASN A 226 25.74 12.30 -3.00
N LEU A 227 25.29 12.62 -1.78
CA LEU A 227 25.43 13.97 -1.21
C LEU A 227 26.89 14.44 -1.10
N ASP A 228 27.89 13.56 -1.09
CA ASP A 228 29.32 13.91 -1.11
C ASP A 228 29.88 14.12 -2.53
N ASN A 229 29.00 14.19 -3.54
CA ASN A 229 29.33 14.40 -4.94
C ASN A 229 30.10 13.24 -5.61
N VAL A 230 30.01 12.04 -5.04
CA VAL A 230 30.59 10.81 -5.60
C VAL A 230 29.60 10.18 -6.58
N PRO A 231 29.97 9.86 -7.83
CA PRO A 231 29.11 9.19 -8.79
C PRO A 231 28.59 7.83 -8.30
N ILE A 232 27.31 7.56 -8.57
CA ILE A 232 26.64 6.30 -8.25
C ILE A 232 26.02 5.72 -9.53
N THR A 233 26.09 4.41 -9.69
CA THR A 233 25.35 3.67 -10.73
C THR A 233 24.15 2.97 -10.11
N ARG A 234 23.00 3.08 -10.78
CA ARG A 234 21.76 2.39 -10.41
C ARG A 234 21.25 1.61 -11.62
N ASP A 235 20.68 0.44 -11.35
CA ASP A 235 20.13 -0.41 -12.41
C ASP A 235 18.82 0.15 -12.95
N VAL A 236 18.69 0.12 -14.28
CA VAL A 236 17.42 0.42 -14.94
C VAL A 236 16.52 -0.81 -14.84
N SER A 237 15.39 -0.65 -14.16
CA SER A 237 14.35 -1.66 -14.04
C SER A 237 13.26 -1.43 -15.08
N ARG A 238 12.77 -2.50 -15.71
CA ARG A 238 11.60 -2.43 -16.59
C ARG A 238 10.34 -2.74 -15.78
N ILE A 239 9.33 -1.87 -15.88
CA ILE A 239 8.02 -2.06 -15.27
C ILE A 239 7.08 -2.76 -16.26
N ASP A 240 6.44 -3.83 -15.79
CA ASP A 240 5.50 -4.65 -16.59
C ASP A 240 4.05 -4.16 -16.47
N TRP A 241 3.80 -3.07 -15.75
CA TRP A 241 2.47 -2.48 -15.61
C TRP A 241 2.07 -1.72 -16.87
N THR A 242 0.79 -1.82 -17.24
CA THR A 242 0.20 -1.08 -18.35
C THR A 242 -0.64 0.09 -17.83
N LEU A 243 -0.99 1.03 -18.70
CA LEU A 243 -1.86 2.14 -18.30
C LEU A 243 -3.25 1.64 -17.86
N GLU A 244 -3.80 0.61 -18.52
CA GLU A 244 -5.10 0.05 -18.14
C GLU A 244 -5.09 -0.53 -16.72
N SER A 245 -3.93 -0.97 -16.22
CA SER A 245 -3.81 -1.55 -14.88
C SER A 245 -4.05 -0.53 -13.76
N VAL A 246 -3.85 0.77 -14.03
CA VAL A 246 -4.04 1.88 -13.09
C VAL A 246 -5.30 2.71 -13.36
N GLU A 247 -6.18 2.24 -14.26
CA GLU A 247 -7.46 2.87 -14.58
C GLU A 247 -8.65 2.06 -14.02
N LYS A 248 -9.83 2.68 -13.93
CA LYS A 248 -11.05 2.03 -13.41
C LYS A 248 -11.66 1.00 -14.35
N GLY A 249 -11.28 0.97 -15.63
CA GLY A 249 -11.69 -0.10 -16.56
C GLY A 249 -13.19 -0.33 -16.68
N GLY A 250 -14.02 0.72 -16.55
CA GLY A 250 -15.48 0.64 -16.61
C GLY A 250 -16.20 0.36 -15.28
N PHE A 251 -15.47 0.16 -14.19
CA PHE A 251 -16.05 0.08 -12.83
C PHE A 251 -16.26 1.47 -12.22
N ASP A 252 -17.25 1.60 -11.33
CA ASP A 252 -17.53 2.86 -10.62
C ASP A 252 -16.38 3.29 -9.70
N HIS A 253 -15.71 2.30 -9.09
CA HIS A 253 -14.67 2.48 -8.08
C HIS A 253 -13.47 1.57 -8.37
N PHE A 254 -12.26 2.03 -8.02
CA PHE A 254 -11.06 1.20 -8.03
C PHE A 254 -11.22 0.00 -7.10
N MET A 255 -11.84 0.17 -5.93
CA MET A 255 -12.06 -0.94 -5.00
C MET A 255 -12.86 -2.07 -5.65
N LEU A 256 -13.94 -1.75 -6.38
CA LEU A 256 -14.76 -2.76 -7.04
C LEU A 256 -13.96 -3.46 -8.15
N LYS A 257 -13.27 -2.69 -9.00
CA LYS A 257 -12.36 -3.26 -10.01
C LYS A 257 -11.37 -4.22 -9.37
N GLU A 258 -10.70 -3.80 -8.30
CA GLU A 258 -9.67 -4.59 -7.64
C GLU A 258 -10.21 -5.85 -6.96
N ILE A 259 -11.45 -5.81 -6.45
CA ILE A 259 -12.17 -7.01 -5.99
C ILE A 259 -12.39 -7.98 -7.15
N HIS A 260 -12.82 -7.47 -8.32
CA HIS A 260 -13.05 -8.27 -9.52
C HIS A 260 -11.77 -8.75 -10.23
N ASP A 261 -10.64 -8.05 -10.03
CA ASP A 261 -9.31 -8.45 -10.52
C ASP A 261 -8.74 -9.66 -9.75
N GLN A 262 -9.34 -10.04 -8.61
CA GLN A 262 -8.78 -11.06 -7.72
C GLN A 262 -8.49 -12.41 -8.38
N PRO A 263 -9.37 -13.00 -9.21
CA PRO A 263 -9.05 -14.23 -9.94
C PRO A 263 -7.75 -14.12 -10.72
N GLU A 264 -7.54 -13.03 -11.47
CA GLU A 264 -6.31 -12.86 -12.25
C GLU A 264 -5.10 -12.56 -11.36
N SER A 265 -5.26 -11.75 -10.31
CA SER A 265 -4.19 -11.52 -9.34
C SER A 265 -3.71 -12.81 -8.67
N LEU A 266 -4.63 -13.73 -8.37
CA LEU A 266 -4.31 -15.04 -7.80
C LEU A 266 -3.65 -15.96 -8.83
N ARG A 267 -4.09 -15.95 -10.09
CA ARG A 267 -3.37 -16.66 -11.18
C ARG A 267 -1.94 -16.16 -11.31
N ASN A 268 -1.73 -14.85 -11.26
CA ASN A 268 -0.38 -14.25 -11.28
C ASN A 268 0.45 -14.65 -10.05
N ALA A 269 -0.16 -14.65 -8.85
CA ALA A 269 0.49 -15.05 -7.61
C ALA A 269 0.92 -16.54 -7.61
N LEU A 270 0.21 -17.40 -8.36
CA LEU A 270 0.51 -18.84 -8.49
C LEU A 270 1.41 -19.18 -9.69
N ARG A 271 1.46 -18.33 -10.71
CA ARG A 271 2.15 -18.59 -11.99
C ARG A 271 3.62 -18.94 -11.77
N GLY A 272 4.03 -20.11 -12.25
CA GLY A 272 5.40 -20.62 -12.13
C GLY A 272 5.85 -20.98 -10.71
N ARG A 273 4.94 -20.99 -9.73
CA ARG A 273 5.25 -21.21 -8.30
C ARG A 273 4.72 -22.53 -7.73
N LEU A 274 4.10 -23.36 -8.56
CA LEU A 274 3.56 -24.67 -8.19
C LEU A 274 4.37 -25.77 -8.86
N ASP A 275 4.89 -26.70 -8.06
CA ASP A 275 5.45 -27.96 -8.52
C ASP A 275 4.44 -29.08 -8.26
N ALA A 276 3.66 -29.42 -9.28
CA ALA A 276 2.63 -30.46 -9.17
C ALA A 276 3.21 -31.86 -9.08
N ASP A 277 4.40 -32.10 -9.61
CA ASP A 277 5.02 -33.43 -9.56
C ASP A 277 5.56 -33.72 -8.17
N GLN A 278 6.14 -32.72 -7.50
CA GLN A 278 6.67 -32.87 -6.14
C GLN A 278 5.66 -32.49 -5.05
N GLY A 279 4.53 -31.91 -5.43
CA GLY A 279 3.49 -31.43 -4.53
C GLY A 279 4.02 -30.34 -3.59
N THR A 280 4.77 -29.36 -4.12
CA THR A 280 5.38 -28.28 -3.33
C THR A 280 5.37 -26.94 -4.08
N ALA A 281 5.92 -25.89 -3.47
CA ALA A 281 5.99 -24.55 -4.06
C ALA A 281 7.42 -24.17 -4.51
N ILE A 282 7.50 -23.45 -5.62
CA ILE A 282 8.73 -22.89 -6.19
C ILE A 282 8.76 -21.39 -5.89
N LEU A 283 9.55 -21.01 -4.88
CA LEU A 283 9.67 -19.62 -4.40
C LEU A 283 11.15 -19.20 -4.37
N SER A 284 11.77 -19.09 -5.55
CA SER A 284 13.21 -18.81 -5.68
C SER A 284 13.63 -17.49 -5.03
N GLY A 285 12.73 -16.51 -4.95
CA GLY A 285 12.97 -15.22 -4.29
C GLY A 285 13.22 -15.33 -2.78
N MET A 286 12.81 -16.43 -2.13
CA MET A 286 13.19 -16.69 -0.73
C MET A 286 14.72 -16.82 -0.59
N ASN A 287 15.41 -17.26 -1.65
CA ASN A 287 16.86 -17.49 -1.66
C ASN A 287 17.34 -18.31 -0.44
N MET A 288 16.65 -19.43 -0.20
CA MET A 288 16.91 -20.34 0.92
C MET A 288 17.21 -21.74 0.40
N THR A 289 18.23 -22.35 0.98
CA THR A 289 18.56 -23.75 0.74
C THR A 289 17.60 -24.67 1.51
N PRO A 290 17.48 -25.95 1.14
CA PRO A 290 16.74 -26.91 1.95
C PRO A 290 17.21 -26.99 3.41
N HIS A 291 18.52 -26.79 3.65
CA HIS A 291 19.09 -26.76 4.99
C HIS A 291 18.53 -25.59 5.80
N ASP A 292 18.52 -24.38 5.22
CA ASP A 292 17.96 -23.18 5.89
C ASP A 292 16.49 -23.38 6.27
N LEU A 293 15.70 -24.02 5.40
CA LEU A 293 14.28 -24.30 5.64
C LEU A 293 14.06 -25.30 6.79
N VAL A 294 14.97 -26.24 6.99
CA VAL A 294 14.94 -27.19 8.12
C VAL A 294 15.41 -26.52 9.42
N ASP A 295 16.39 -25.64 9.33
CA ASP A 295 16.99 -24.98 10.50
C ASP A 295 16.08 -23.95 11.17
N ILE A 296 15.15 -23.33 10.43
CA ILE A 296 14.18 -22.42 11.01
C ILE A 296 13.26 -23.16 11.97
N ASP A 297 13.22 -22.80 13.24
CA ASP A 297 12.30 -23.41 14.21
C ASP A 297 11.17 -22.47 14.67
N ARG A 298 11.29 -21.17 14.32
CA ARG A 298 10.31 -20.14 14.66
C ARG A 298 10.14 -19.13 13.53
N ILE A 299 8.91 -18.75 13.26
CA ILE A 299 8.56 -17.66 12.34
C ILE A 299 7.96 -16.51 13.14
N VAL A 300 8.35 -15.28 12.82
CA VAL A 300 7.77 -14.07 13.39
C VAL A 300 7.33 -13.17 12.24
N ILE A 301 6.04 -12.88 12.14
CA ILE A 301 5.47 -12.06 11.09
C ILE A 301 5.20 -10.66 11.64
N ALA A 302 5.81 -9.64 11.03
CA ALA A 302 5.60 -8.24 11.39
C ALA A 302 4.86 -7.51 10.27
N ALA A 303 3.72 -6.91 10.59
CA ALA A 303 2.88 -6.19 9.65
C ALA A 303 1.95 -5.18 10.35
N CYS A 304 1.17 -4.43 9.56
CA CYS A 304 0.15 -3.50 10.05
C CYS A 304 -1.19 -3.70 9.30
N GLY A 305 -2.31 -3.45 9.99
CA GLY A 305 -3.65 -3.42 9.39
C GLY A 305 -4.02 -4.71 8.64
N THR A 306 -4.56 -4.60 7.43
CA THR A 306 -4.93 -5.76 6.60
C THR A 306 -3.77 -6.75 6.38
N SER A 307 -2.51 -6.28 6.29
CA SER A 307 -1.35 -7.19 6.16
C SER A 307 -1.05 -7.97 7.45
N LEU A 308 -1.42 -7.43 8.61
CA LEU A 308 -1.39 -8.15 9.89
C LEU A 308 -2.41 -9.29 9.89
N HIS A 309 -3.64 -9.03 9.45
CA HIS A 309 -4.67 -10.08 9.33
C HIS A 309 -4.25 -11.21 8.39
N ALA A 310 -3.57 -10.90 7.28
CA ALA A 310 -2.99 -11.92 6.41
C ALA A 310 -1.92 -12.74 7.14
N GLY A 311 -1.07 -12.07 7.93
CA GLY A 311 -0.11 -12.71 8.83
C GLY A 311 -0.77 -13.68 9.82
N MET A 312 -1.89 -13.29 10.44
CA MET A 312 -2.66 -14.15 11.36
C MET A 312 -3.26 -15.38 10.66
N VAL A 313 -3.66 -15.26 9.38
CA VAL A 313 -3.98 -16.46 8.59
C VAL A 313 -2.72 -17.31 8.38
N GLY A 314 -1.59 -16.66 8.06
CA GLY A 314 -0.27 -17.29 7.91
C GLY A 314 0.17 -18.09 9.13
N GLU A 315 -0.06 -17.58 10.33
CA GLU A 315 0.23 -18.26 11.61
C GLU A 315 -0.39 -19.66 11.64
N HIS A 316 -1.71 -19.76 11.44
CA HIS A 316 -2.41 -21.03 11.33
C HIS A 316 -1.83 -21.91 10.22
N LEU A 317 -1.52 -21.34 9.04
CA LEU A 317 -0.98 -22.11 7.91
C LEU A 317 0.38 -22.74 8.22
N PHE A 318 1.30 -21.99 8.84
CA PHE A 318 2.63 -22.50 9.19
C PHE A 318 2.56 -23.52 10.33
N GLU A 319 1.71 -23.31 11.32
CA GLU A 319 1.53 -24.24 12.43
C GLU A 319 0.88 -25.55 11.96
N ASP A 320 -0.24 -25.47 11.26
CA ASP A 320 -1.00 -26.66 10.84
C ASP A 320 -0.26 -27.48 9.78
N LEU A 321 0.34 -26.82 8.78
CA LEU A 321 0.95 -27.52 7.64
C LEU A 321 2.41 -27.88 7.90
N ALA A 322 3.19 -26.97 8.49
CA ALA A 322 4.63 -27.12 8.64
C ALA A 322 5.07 -27.49 10.07
N GLY A 323 4.21 -27.32 11.08
CA GLY A 323 4.55 -27.56 12.49
C GLY A 323 5.63 -26.61 12.99
N ILE A 324 5.59 -25.34 12.58
CA ILE A 324 6.54 -24.30 12.98
C ILE A 324 5.82 -23.29 13.86
N VAL A 325 6.34 -23.05 15.06
CA VAL A 325 5.82 -22.02 15.96
C VAL A 325 5.86 -20.68 15.25
N THR A 326 4.71 -20.06 15.11
CA THR A 326 4.57 -18.79 14.40
C THR A 326 3.94 -17.77 15.33
N GLU A 327 4.44 -16.54 15.27
CA GLU A 327 3.88 -15.42 16.02
C GLU A 327 3.63 -14.27 15.06
N VAL A 328 2.52 -13.57 15.25
CA VAL A 328 2.17 -12.38 14.47
C VAL A 328 2.20 -11.16 15.36
N GLU A 329 2.93 -10.14 14.93
CA GLU A 329 3.26 -8.99 15.74
C GLU A 329 2.89 -7.68 15.03
N GLN A 330 2.26 -6.79 15.80
CA GLN A 330 2.02 -5.43 15.38
C GLN A 330 3.38 -4.75 15.17
N ALA A 331 3.71 -4.38 13.93
CA ALA A 331 5.04 -3.89 13.60
C ALA A 331 5.43 -2.64 14.40
N ALA A 332 4.45 -1.78 14.70
CA ALA A 332 4.64 -0.58 15.50
C ALA A 332 5.18 -0.90 16.90
N GLU A 333 4.73 -1.99 17.53
CA GLU A 333 5.17 -2.40 18.87
C GLU A 333 6.48 -3.19 18.85
N PHE A 334 6.81 -3.78 17.69
CA PHE A 334 7.85 -4.80 17.56
C PHE A 334 9.20 -4.33 18.11
N ARG A 335 9.65 -3.14 17.73
CA ARG A 335 10.96 -2.61 18.13
C ARG A 335 10.99 -2.09 19.57
N TYR A 336 9.86 -1.66 20.11
CA TYR A 336 9.79 -1.01 21.43
C TYR A 336 9.76 -1.99 22.61
N ARG A 337 9.53 -3.28 22.34
CA ARG A 337 9.47 -4.33 23.36
C ARG A 337 10.71 -5.24 23.44
N ASN A 338 11.80 -4.88 22.75
CA ASN A 338 13.06 -5.63 22.74
C ASN A 338 12.86 -7.13 22.36
N PRO A 339 12.51 -7.45 21.10
CA PRO A 339 12.06 -8.79 20.71
C PRO A 339 13.15 -9.84 20.88
N ILE A 340 12.78 -11.05 21.32
CA ILE A 340 13.72 -12.17 21.53
C ILE A 340 13.84 -12.95 20.23
N LEU A 341 14.95 -12.75 19.55
CA LEU A 341 15.22 -13.25 18.20
C LEU A 341 16.54 -14.03 18.14
N SER A 342 16.67 -14.92 17.16
CA SER A 342 17.87 -15.74 16.96
C SER A 342 18.11 -16.00 15.48
N SER A 343 19.28 -16.55 15.14
CA SER A 343 19.61 -16.96 13.77
C SER A 343 18.74 -18.10 13.20
N ARG A 344 17.98 -18.79 14.07
CA ARG A 344 17.00 -19.83 13.70
C ARG A 344 15.57 -19.26 13.56
N THR A 345 15.40 -17.96 13.79
CA THR A 345 14.13 -17.28 13.61
C THR A 345 14.06 -16.64 12.22
N LEU A 346 12.98 -16.93 11.49
CA LEU A 346 12.64 -16.24 10.26
C LEU A 346 11.66 -15.10 10.56
N ALA A 347 12.11 -13.86 10.41
CA ALA A 347 11.27 -12.68 10.47
C ALA A 347 10.72 -12.36 9.08
N ILE A 348 9.39 -12.33 8.94
CA ILE A 348 8.69 -12.02 7.69
C ILE A 348 8.02 -10.65 7.82
N ALA A 349 8.46 -9.68 7.02
CA ALA A 349 7.81 -8.38 6.89
C ALA A 349 6.77 -8.44 5.76
N ILE A 350 5.50 -8.12 6.06
CA ILE A 350 4.43 -8.10 5.06
C ILE A 350 3.96 -6.66 4.86
N SER A 351 4.09 -6.15 3.63
CA SER A 351 3.58 -4.83 3.26
C SER A 351 3.22 -4.78 1.79
N GLN A 352 1.97 -4.42 1.46
CA GLN A 352 1.54 -4.19 0.08
C GLN A 352 2.45 -3.16 -0.61
N SER A 353 2.64 -2.00 0.03
CA SER A 353 3.41 -0.89 -0.54
C SER A 353 4.92 -1.10 -0.47
N GLY A 354 5.39 -1.87 0.52
CA GLY A 354 6.82 -1.99 0.82
C GLY A 354 7.46 -0.73 1.39
N GLU A 355 6.65 0.26 1.80
CA GLU A 355 7.07 1.56 2.33
C GLU A 355 6.49 1.88 3.72
N THR A 356 5.78 0.92 4.34
CA THR A 356 5.17 1.12 5.67
C THR A 356 6.24 1.30 6.73
N ALA A 357 6.28 2.47 7.39
CA ALA A 357 7.38 2.88 8.27
C ALA A 357 7.62 1.89 9.42
N ASP A 358 6.58 1.54 10.17
CA ASP A 358 6.65 0.58 11.28
C ASP A 358 7.16 -0.80 10.82
N THR A 359 6.66 -1.28 9.68
CA THR A 359 7.07 -2.58 9.14
C THR A 359 8.53 -2.58 8.68
N LEU A 360 8.99 -1.47 8.09
CA LEU A 360 10.40 -1.29 7.73
C LEU A 360 11.28 -1.25 8.99
N ALA A 361 10.84 -0.56 10.04
CA ALA A 361 11.56 -0.52 11.30
C ALA A 361 11.64 -1.90 11.97
N ALA A 362 10.55 -2.67 11.95
CA ALA A 362 10.53 -4.03 12.47
C ALA A 362 11.49 -4.97 11.70
N LEU A 363 11.54 -4.85 10.37
CA LEU A 363 12.49 -5.58 9.52
C LEU A 363 13.94 -5.25 9.90
N ARG A 364 14.28 -3.95 10.02
CA ARG A 364 15.62 -3.50 10.41
C ARG A 364 16.01 -4.01 11.79
N GLU A 365 15.09 -3.93 12.76
CA GLU A 365 15.31 -4.45 14.12
C GLU A 365 15.59 -5.95 14.11
N ALA A 366 14.77 -6.73 13.40
CA ALA A 366 14.97 -8.18 13.30
C ALA A 366 16.33 -8.53 12.69
N LYS A 367 16.75 -7.79 11.66
CA LYS A 367 18.06 -7.95 11.01
C LYS A 367 19.21 -7.61 11.96
N MET A 368 19.12 -6.51 12.72
CA MET A 368 20.13 -6.11 13.70
C MET A 368 20.30 -7.13 14.82
N LYS A 369 19.22 -7.82 15.21
CA LYS A 369 19.23 -8.90 16.20
C LYS A 369 19.66 -10.27 15.66
N GLY A 370 20.03 -10.35 14.38
CA GLY A 370 20.58 -11.56 13.78
C GLY A 370 19.55 -12.59 13.30
N SER A 371 18.26 -12.24 13.20
CA SER A 371 17.28 -13.09 12.52
C SER A 371 17.56 -13.18 11.02
N GLN A 372 17.13 -14.28 10.41
CA GLN A 372 16.91 -14.29 8.97
C GLN A 372 15.69 -13.43 8.66
N VAL A 373 15.78 -12.56 7.65
CA VAL A 373 14.68 -11.65 7.28
C VAL A 373 14.19 -11.93 5.87
N LEU A 374 12.88 -11.79 5.65
CA LEU A 374 12.24 -11.94 4.35
C LEU A 374 11.12 -10.92 4.19
N ALA A 375 10.92 -10.41 2.97
CA ALA A 375 9.82 -9.51 2.64
C ALA A 375 8.74 -10.15 1.75
N ILE A 376 7.47 -9.90 2.06
CA ILE A 376 6.34 -10.15 1.15
C ILE A 376 5.78 -8.80 0.72
N CYS A 377 6.00 -8.43 -0.53
CA CYS A 377 5.64 -7.11 -1.07
C CYS A 377 4.89 -7.19 -2.40
N ASN A 378 4.07 -6.20 -2.72
CA ASN A 378 3.48 -6.10 -4.06
C ASN A 378 4.32 -5.22 -4.99
N VAL A 379 4.88 -4.14 -4.45
CA VAL A 379 5.69 -3.17 -5.21
C VAL A 379 7.12 -3.69 -5.34
N VAL A 380 7.54 -3.90 -6.59
CA VAL A 380 8.90 -4.33 -6.95
C VAL A 380 9.90 -3.24 -6.57
N SER A 381 11.04 -3.66 -6.02
CA SER A 381 12.11 -2.75 -5.62
C SER A 381 11.68 -1.69 -4.61
N SER A 382 10.64 -1.93 -3.81
CA SER A 382 10.28 -1.11 -2.66
C SER A 382 11.33 -1.18 -1.55
N THR A 383 11.33 -0.23 -0.62
CA THR A 383 12.36 -0.10 0.42
C THR A 383 12.46 -1.36 1.28
N ILE A 384 11.34 -1.90 1.76
CA ILE A 384 11.30 -3.17 2.51
C ILE A 384 11.89 -4.33 1.68
N ALA A 385 11.53 -4.42 0.39
CA ALA A 385 12.04 -5.48 -0.47
C ALA A 385 13.57 -5.38 -0.69
N ARG A 386 14.09 -4.17 -0.93
CA ARG A 386 15.54 -3.93 -1.11
C ARG A 386 16.31 -4.25 0.17
N GLU A 387 15.84 -3.79 1.33
CA GLU A 387 16.54 -3.98 2.60
C GLU A 387 16.52 -5.41 3.14
N ALA A 388 15.43 -6.15 2.87
CA ALA A 388 15.35 -7.57 3.20
C ALA A 388 16.36 -8.39 2.38
N GLY A 389 16.62 -7.99 1.13
CA GLY A 389 17.52 -8.69 0.21
C GLY A 389 17.02 -10.07 -0.26
N ARG A 390 15.88 -10.52 0.25
CA ARG A 390 15.17 -11.74 -0.14
C ARG A 390 13.67 -11.56 0.13
N GLY A 391 12.83 -12.17 -0.70
CA GLY A 391 11.39 -11.93 -0.61
C GLY A 391 10.57 -12.63 -1.68
N VAL A 392 9.26 -12.52 -1.52
CA VAL A 392 8.29 -13.02 -2.49
C VAL A 392 7.36 -11.89 -2.90
N TYR A 393 7.30 -11.59 -4.20
CA TYR A 393 6.39 -10.59 -4.73
C TYR A 393 4.98 -11.14 -4.95
N LEU A 394 3.95 -10.37 -4.64
CA LEU A 394 2.56 -10.78 -4.83
C LEU A 394 2.19 -10.91 -6.32
N HIS A 395 2.68 -9.99 -7.15
CA HIS A 395 2.23 -9.79 -8.54
C HIS A 395 0.73 -9.56 -8.68
N ALA A 396 0.11 -8.86 -7.72
CA ALA A 396 -1.30 -8.51 -7.77
C ALA A 396 -1.62 -7.34 -8.74
N GLY A 397 -0.59 -6.74 -9.34
CA GLY A 397 -0.68 -5.48 -10.06
C GLY A 397 -0.86 -4.29 -9.12
N PRO A 398 -0.93 -3.05 -9.64
CA PRO A 398 -1.14 -1.87 -8.81
C PRO A 398 -2.48 -1.93 -8.09
N GLU A 399 -2.52 -1.46 -6.84
CA GLU A 399 -3.73 -1.37 -6.02
C GLU A 399 -3.87 0.11 -5.59
N ILE A 400 -4.86 0.77 -6.15
CA ILE A 400 -5.13 2.21 -6.06
C ILE A 400 -6.13 2.51 -4.94
N SER A 401 -7.15 1.67 -4.73
CA SER A 401 -8.10 1.87 -3.64
C SER A 401 -7.38 1.87 -2.29
N VAL A 402 -7.70 2.82 -1.40
CA VAL A 402 -7.11 2.88 -0.06
C VAL A 402 -7.30 1.57 0.70
N ALA A 403 -8.52 1.02 0.70
CA ALA A 403 -8.81 -0.26 1.32
C ALA A 403 -8.19 -1.40 0.51
N SER A 404 -7.30 -2.18 1.14
CA SER A 404 -6.65 -3.30 0.46
C SER A 404 -7.63 -4.45 0.18
N THR A 405 -7.52 -5.06 -1.01
CA THR A 405 -8.40 -6.14 -1.48
C THR A 405 -7.60 -7.31 -2.04
N LYS A 406 -7.17 -7.22 -3.30
CA LYS A 406 -6.38 -8.24 -4.00
C LYS A 406 -5.00 -8.46 -3.41
N ALA A 407 -4.43 -7.46 -2.74
CA ALA A 407 -3.17 -7.65 -2.03
C ALA A 407 -3.35 -8.56 -0.80
N PHE A 408 -4.45 -8.47 -0.05
CA PHE A 408 -4.72 -9.39 1.07
C PHE A 408 -4.81 -10.84 0.60
N THR A 409 -5.65 -11.12 -0.40
CA THR A 409 -5.85 -12.49 -0.89
C THR A 409 -4.57 -13.06 -1.51
N SER A 410 -3.80 -12.22 -2.22
CA SER A 410 -2.48 -12.61 -2.71
C SER A 410 -1.48 -12.87 -1.58
N GLN A 411 -1.48 -12.07 -0.50
CA GLN A 411 -0.62 -12.31 0.68
C GLN A 411 -0.93 -13.66 1.32
N VAL A 412 -2.21 -13.97 1.55
CA VAL A 412 -2.64 -15.26 2.12
C VAL A 412 -2.19 -16.43 1.24
N VAL A 413 -2.35 -16.33 -0.10
CA VAL A 413 -1.89 -17.38 -1.02
C VAL A 413 -0.37 -17.53 -0.99
N ILE A 414 0.39 -16.44 -0.90
CA ILE A 414 1.86 -16.51 -0.81
C ILE A 414 2.31 -17.13 0.51
N LEU A 415 1.67 -16.78 1.63
CA LEU A 415 1.92 -17.42 2.92
C LEU A 415 1.61 -18.91 2.88
N LEU A 416 0.54 -19.32 2.20
CA LEU A 416 0.22 -20.73 1.99
C LEU A 416 1.26 -21.44 1.12
N LEU A 417 1.74 -20.82 0.04
CA LEU A 417 2.83 -21.39 -0.77
C LEU A 417 4.11 -21.56 0.07
N MET A 418 4.42 -20.59 0.93
CA MET A 418 5.54 -20.69 1.87
C MET A 418 5.33 -21.84 2.86
N ALA A 419 4.17 -21.91 3.52
CA ALA A 419 3.83 -22.98 4.45
C ALA A 419 3.92 -24.36 3.79
N LEU A 420 3.39 -24.52 2.57
CA LEU A 420 3.52 -25.74 1.77
C LEU A 420 4.99 -26.11 1.50
N LYS A 421 5.84 -25.12 1.18
CA LYS A 421 7.27 -25.34 0.95
C LYS A 421 7.99 -25.85 2.21
N PHE A 422 7.72 -25.23 3.37
CA PHE A 422 8.26 -25.69 4.65
C PHE A 422 7.72 -27.08 5.01
N ALA A 423 6.42 -27.30 4.86
CA ALA A 423 5.76 -28.57 5.17
C ALA A 423 6.36 -29.74 4.39
N ARG A 424 6.61 -29.56 3.08
CA ARG A 424 7.19 -30.58 2.19
C ARG A 424 8.67 -30.83 2.41
N THR A 425 9.39 -29.87 2.97
CA THR A 425 10.77 -30.06 3.43
C THR A 425 10.82 -30.81 4.77
N ARG A 426 9.67 -31.00 5.43
CA ARG A 426 9.53 -31.60 6.77
C ARG A 426 8.68 -32.87 6.76
N ARG A 427 7.44 -32.78 7.24
CA ARG A 427 6.59 -33.91 7.64
C ARG A 427 5.48 -34.23 6.63
N MET A 428 5.17 -33.32 5.72
CA MET A 428 4.01 -33.48 4.83
C MET A 428 4.29 -34.54 3.76
N PRO A 429 3.45 -35.57 3.60
CA PRO A 429 3.56 -36.54 2.52
C PRO A 429 3.42 -35.89 1.14
N ARG A 430 4.07 -36.49 0.12
CA ARG A 430 3.97 -36.00 -1.27
C ARG A 430 2.53 -35.94 -1.76
N GLN A 431 1.74 -36.98 -1.49
CA GLN A 431 0.36 -37.08 -1.96
C GLN A 431 -0.51 -35.91 -1.46
N THR A 432 -0.45 -35.61 -0.16
CA THR A 432 -1.13 -34.46 0.44
C THR A 432 -0.69 -33.13 -0.19
N GLY A 433 0.61 -32.98 -0.47
CA GLY A 433 1.14 -31.81 -1.17
C GLY A 433 0.59 -31.67 -2.59
N VAL A 434 0.49 -32.77 -3.34
CA VAL A 434 -0.08 -32.78 -4.70
C VAL A 434 -1.56 -32.38 -4.67
N GLU A 435 -2.33 -32.93 -3.73
CA GLU A 435 -3.74 -32.59 -3.55
C GLU A 435 -3.92 -31.10 -3.25
N LEU A 436 -3.11 -30.53 -2.35
CA LEU A 436 -3.16 -29.10 -2.03
C LEU A 436 -2.74 -28.21 -3.21
N VAL A 437 -1.78 -28.64 -4.03
CA VAL A 437 -1.42 -27.93 -5.27
C VAL A 437 -2.59 -27.89 -6.26
N GLU A 438 -3.35 -28.99 -6.40
CA GLU A 438 -4.54 -29.02 -7.26
C GLU A 438 -5.70 -28.17 -6.72
N GLU A 439 -5.85 -28.08 -5.40
CA GLU A 439 -6.78 -27.14 -4.77
C GLU A 439 -6.37 -25.67 -5.02
N LEU A 440 -5.08 -25.34 -4.85
CA LEU A 440 -4.53 -24.01 -5.16
C LEU A 440 -4.77 -23.61 -6.63
N ARG A 441 -4.61 -24.55 -7.58
CA ARG A 441 -4.89 -24.31 -9.00
C ARG A 441 -6.33 -23.92 -9.29
N ARG A 442 -7.28 -24.46 -8.52
CA ARG A 442 -8.73 -24.20 -8.69
C ARG A 442 -9.20 -22.94 -7.97
N LEU A 443 -8.39 -22.40 -7.06
CA LEU A 443 -8.75 -21.24 -6.24
C LEU A 443 -9.19 -20.00 -7.06
N PRO A 444 -8.49 -19.59 -8.14
CA PRO A 444 -8.94 -18.43 -8.93
C PRO A 444 -10.36 -18.56 -9.48
N ASP A 445 -10.73 -19.76 -9.95
CA ASP A 445 -12.06 -20.01 -10.50
C ASP A 445 -13.11 -20.15 -9.38
N GLN A 446 -12.72 -20.64 -8.19
CA GLN A 446 -13.56 -20.59 -7.00
C GLN A 446 -13.84 -19.14 -6.59
N VAL A 447 -12.84 -18.24 -6.65
CA VAL A 447 -13.06 -16.80 -6.39
C VAL A 447 -13.97 -16.19 -7.45
N ALA A 448 -13.82 -16.55 -8.73
CA ALA A 448 -14.74 -16.08 -9.78
C ALA A 448 -16.20 -16.46 -9.48
N ARG A 449 -16.45 -17.68 -8.99
CA ARG A 449 -17.79 -18.10 -8.56
C ARG A 449 -18.35 -17.29 -7.38
N VAL A 450 -17.49 -16.79 -6.47
CA VAL A 450 -17.93 -15.86 -5.42
C VAL A 450 -18.36 -14.52 -6.03
N LEU A 451 -17.60 -14.02 -7.01
CA LEU A 451 -17.92 -12.77 -7.71
C LEU A 451 -19.25 -12.87 -8.50
N ASP A 452 -19.58 -14.04 -9.05
CA ASP A 452 -20.86 -14.27 -9.71
C ASP A 452 -22.07 -14.14 -8.75
N ARG A 453 -21.84 -14.22 -7.43
CA ARG A 453 -22.85 -14.00 -6.38
C ARG A 453 -23.01 -12.53 -5.99
N ALA A 454 -22.29 -11.62 -6.63
CA ALA A 454 -22.35 -10.18 -6.32
C ALA A 454 -23.78 -9.61 -6.24
N PRO A 455 -24.75 -9.96 -7.12
CA PRO A 455 -26.12 -9.46 -7.00
C PRO A 455 -26.84 -9.89 -5.70
N GLU A 456 -26.57 -11.11 -5.22
CA GLU A 456 -27.14 -11.60 -3.96
C GLU A 456 -26.50 -10.91 -2.75
N ILE A 457 -25.17 -10.77 -2.77
CA ILE A 457 -24.41 -10.07 -1.73
C ILE A 457 -24.85 -8.61 -1.65
N GLU A 458 -25.07 -7.96 -2.79
CA GLU A 458 -25.60 -6.60 -2.88
C GLU A 458 -26.98 -6.50 -2.23
N ARG A 459 -27.89 -7.44 -2.51
CA ARG A 459 -29.24 -7.46 -1.90
C ARG A 459 -29.16 -7.53 -0.38
N ILE A 460 -28.29 -8.39 0.16
CA ILE A 460 -28.09 -8.54 1.60
C ILE A 460 -27.45 -7.28 2.19
N ALA A 461 -26.42 -6.74 1.53
CA ALA A 461 -25.74 -5.51 1.96
C ALA A 461 -26.70 -4.31 2.07
N ARG A 462 -27.56 -4.10 1.06
CA ARG A 462 -28.56 -3.02 1.06
C ARG A 462 -29.52 -3.10 2.25
N LYS A 463 -29.95 -4.32 2.61
CA LYS A 463 -30.84 -4.55 3.77
C LYS A 463 -30.23 -4.03 5.07
N TRP A 464 -28.91 -4.16 5.22
CA TRP A 464 -28.21 -3.85 6.48
C TRP A 464 -27.43 -2.53 6.45
N ALA A 465 -27.48 -1.76 5.37
CA ALA A 465 -26.67 -0.54 5.21
C ALA A 465 -27.00 0.58 6.22
N ALA A 466 -28.22 0.56 6.78
CA ALA A 466 -28.68 1.52 7.77
C ALA A 466 -28.18 1.24 9.21
N ALA A 467 -27.64 0.04 9.47
CA ALA A 467 -27.13 -0.29 10.79
C ALA A 467 -25.92 0.58 11.17
N ARG A 468 -25.77 0.80 12.47
CA ARG A 468 -24.72 1.66 13.04
C ARG A 468 -23.51 0.85 13.52
N ASP A 469 -23.79 -0.32 14.06
CA ASP A 469 -22.82 -1.21 14.67
C ASP A 469 -22.92 -2.59 14.02
N PHE A 470 -21.79 -3.28 13.92
CA PHE A 470 -21.70 -4.61 13.34
C PHE A 470 -20.68 -5.44 14.11
N PHE A 471 -21.04 -6.67 14.45
CA PHE A 471 -20.05 -7.64 14.95
C PHE A 471 -19.71 -8.64 13.84
N TYR A 472 -18.45 -9.03 13.76
CA TYR A 472 -17.96 -10.11 12.90
C TYR A 472 -17.36 -11.20 13.78
N ILE A 473 -17.76 -12.45 13.56
CA ILE A 473 -17.23 -13.57 14.34
C ILE A 473 -16.79 -14.74 13.47
N GLY A 474 -15.63 -15.29 13.83
CA GLY A 474 -15.03 -16.46 13.19
C GLY A 474 -14.20 -17.28 14.18
N ARG A 475 -13.77 -18.47 13.73
CA ARG A 475 -12.91 -19.41 14.48
C ARG A 475 -11.81 -19.95 13.58
N GLY A 476 -10.69 -20.36 14.19
CA GLY A 476 -9.53 -20.88 13.46
C GLY A 476 -9.12 -19.96 12.32
N TYR A 477 -8.93 -20.51 11.13
CA TYR A 477 -8.63 -19.78 9.89
C TYR A 477 -9.56 -18.59 9.60
N LEU A 478 -10.80 -18.59 10.10
CA LEU A 478 -11.78 -17.54 9.84
C LEU A 478 -11.81 -16.45 10.93
N HIS A 479 -11.12 -16.61 12.06
CA HIS A 479 -11.03 -15.51 13.03
C HIS A 479 -10.30 -14.28 12.44
N PRO A 480 -9.12 -14.42 11.81
CA PRO A 480 -8.49 -13.29 11.13
C PRO A 480 -9.34 -12.69 10.00
N VAL A 481 -10.14 -13.52 9.33
CA VAL A 481 -11.05 -13.09 8.25
C VAL A 481 -12.22 -12.27 8.82
N ALA A 482 -12.70 -12.59 10.02
CA ALA A 482 -13.70 -11.77 10.71
C ALA A 482 -13.14 -10.38 11.05
N LEU A 483 -11.89 -10.30 11.53
CA LEU A 483 -11.19 -9.03 11.76
C LEU A 483 -11.02 -8.23 10.46
N GLU A 484 -10.64 -8.89 9.37
CA GLU A 484 -10.49 -8.24 8.06
C GLU A 484 -11.83 -7.74 7.51
N GLY A 485 -12.90 -8.54 7.58
CA GLY A 485 -14.24 -8.12 7.17
C GLY A 485 -14.75 -6.91 7.95
N ALA A 486 -14.56 -6.90 9.27
CA ALA A 486 -14.88 -5.75 10.12
C ALA A 486 -14.05 -4.52 9.75
N LEU A 487 -12.74 -4.69 9.52
CA LEU A 487 -11.86 -3.59 9.10
C LEU A 487 -12.32 -2.98 7.77
N LYS A 488 -12.63 -3.80 6.75
CA LYS A 488 -13.16 -3.30 5.47
C LYS A 488 -14.44 -2.52 5.66
N LEU A 489 -15.42 -3.07 6.39
CA LEU A 489 -16.68 -2.37 6.60
C LEU A 489 -16.46 -1.02 7.31
N LYS A 490 -15.60 -0.99 8.33
CA LYS A 490 -15.25 0.23 9.07
C LYS A 490 -14.58 1.29 8.19
N GLU A 491 -13.59 0.89 7.39
CA GLU A 491 -12.78 1.81 6.57
C GLU A 491 -13.63 2.56 5.53
N ILE A 492 -14.52 1.86 4.84
CA ILE A 492 -15.21 2.43 3.66
C ILE A 492 -16.66 2.84 3.90
N SER A 493 -17.33 2.32 4.94
CA SER A 493 -18.74 2.67 5.25
C SER A 493 -18.91 3.54 6.50
N TYR A 494 -17.86 3.64 7.32
CA TYR A 494 -17.86 4.31 8.63
C TYR A 494 -18.84 3.73 9.66
N ILE A 495 -19.34 2.51 9.41
CA ILE A 495 -20.04 1.71 10.41
C ILE A 495 -19.03 1.27 11.47
N HIS A 496 -19.46 1.28 12.72
CA HIS A 496 -18.66 0.74 13.80
C HIS A 496 -18.69 -0.80 13.74
N ALA A 497 -17.72 -1.36 13.02
CA ALA A 497 -17.60 -2.81 12.86
C ALA A 497 -16.45 -3.36 13.71
N GLU A 498 -16.72 -4.42 14.46
CA GLU A 498 -15.72 -5.06 15.32
C GLU A 498 -15.67 -6.57 15.09
N GLY A 499 -14.46 -7.10 14.95
CA GLY A 499 -14.22 -8.53 14.74
C GLY A 499 -13.79 -9.21 16.03
N TYR A 500 -14.36 -10.38 16.32
CA TYR A 500 -14.08 -11.17 17.51
C TYR A 500 -13.78 -12.62 17.18
N HIS A 501 -12.97 -13.27 18.02
CA HIS A 501 -12.97 -14.72 18.07
C HIS A 501 -14.31 -15.17 18.64
N ALA A 502 -15.03 -16.05 17.95
CA ALA A 502 -16.43 -16.34 18.27
C ALA A 502 -16.64 -16.85 19.72
N ALA A 503 -15.65 -17.55 20.28
CA ALA A 503 -15.71 -18.05 21.66
C ALA A 503 -15.67 -16.92 22.72
N GLU A 504 -15.08 -15.78 22.38
CA GLU A 504 -14.85 -14.66 23.30
C GLU A 504 -16.08 -13.77 23.49
N LEU A 505 -17.11 -13.90 22.64
CA LEU A 505 -18.34 -13.11 22.77
C LEU A 505 -18.91 -13.20 24.19
N LYS A 506 -19.05 -14.42 24.74
CA LYS A 506 -19.62 -14.64 26.07
C LYS A 506 -18.76 -14.10 27.22
N HIS A 507 -17.53 -13.69 26.95
CA HIS A 507 -16.59 -13.17 27.94
C HIS A 507 -16.65 -11.64 28.08
N GLY A 508 -17.70 -11.00 27.55
CA GLY A 508 -17.98 -9.56 27.72
C GLY A 508 -18.74 -8.96 26.54
N PRO A 509 -18.24 -9.08 25.30
CA PRO A 509 -18.81 -8.42 24.12
C PRO A 509 -20.28 -8.75 23.85
N ILE A 510 -20.76 -9.95 24.23
CA ILE A 510 -22.15 -10.38 24.05
C ILE A 510 -23.17 -9.43 24.70
N ALA A 511 -22.75 -8.63 25.68
CA ALA A 511 -23.61 -7.65 26.35
C ALA A 511 -24.06 -6.49 25.42
N LEU A 512 -23.37 -6.30 24.29
CA LEU A 512 -23.70 -5.30 23.28
C LEU A 512 -24.65 -5.83 22.20
N LEU A 513 -25.03 -7.11 22.25
CA LEU A 513 -25.93 -7.70 21.26
C LEU A 513 -27.40 -7.39 21.60
N ASP A 514 -28.10 -6.82 20.63
CA ASP A 514 -29.54 -6.60 20.62
C ASP A 514 -30.09 -6.66 19.18
N GLU A 515 -31.37 -6.35 19.00
CA GLU A 515 -32.07 -6.39 17.71
C GLU A 515 -31.54 -5.42 16.63
N ASP A 516 -30.78 -4.39 17.01
CA ASP A 516 -30.22 -3.39 16.11
C ASP A 516 -28.75 -3.66 15.72
N VAL A 517 -28.11 -4.65 16.37
CA VAL A 517 -26.69 -5.00 16.14
C VAL A 517 -26.55 -6.30 15.33
N PRO A 518 -26.47 -6.22 13.98
CA PRO A 518 -26.24 -7.38 13.15
C PRO A 518 -24.87 -8.03 13.41
N VAL A 519 -24.87 -9.36 13.42
CA VAL A 519 -23.67 -10.19 13.56
C VAL A 519 -23.41 -10.94 12.25
N VAL A 520 -22.29 -10.62 11.59
CA VAL A 520 -21.76 -11.38 10.46
C VAL A 520 -20.99 -12.58 11.00
N THR A 521 -21.45 -13.78 10.67
CA THR A 521 -20.95 -15.04 11.21
C THR A 521 -20.31 -15.89 10.12
N LEU A 522 -19.08 -16.35 10.34
CA LEU A 522 -18.32 -17.10 9.32
C LEU A 522 -18.47 -18.61 9.56
N ALA A 523 -19.56 -19.18 9.04
CA ALA A 523 -20.01 -20.56 9.32
C ALA A 523 -19.71 -21.54 8.18
N ASN A 524 -18.55 -21.37 7.53
CA ASN A 524 -18.13 -22.25 6.44
C ASN A 524 -17.76 -23.65 6.95
N ASP A 525 -17.75 -24.64 6.04
CA ASP A 525 -17.47 -26.06 6.30
C ASP A 525 -15.98 -26.32 6.58
N ILE A 526 -15.52 -25.89 7.76
CA ILE A 526 -14.16 -26.08 8.28
C ILE A 526 -14.19 -26.63 9.72
N ASP A 527 -13.02 -27.04 10.23
CA ASP A 527 -12.88 -27.53 11.59
C ASP A 527 -13.39 -26.52 12.63
N GLY A 528 -14.22 -26.98 13.57
CA GLY A 528 -14.86 -26.16 14.60
C GLY A 528 -16.18 -25.48 14.21
N LYS A 529 -16.74 -25.79 13.03
CA LYS A 529 -18.07 -25.31 12.59
C LYS A 529 -19.18 -25.62 13.59
N ASP A 530 -19.19 -26.80 14.21
CA ASP A 530 -20.18 -27.17 15.24
C ASP A 530 -20.21 -26.16 16.41
N LYS A 531 -19.03 -25.71 16.85
CA LYS A 531 -18.90 -24.66 17.87
C LYS A 531 -19.31 -23.30 17.34
N MET A 532 -19.03 -23.01 16.07
CA MET A 532 -19.47 -21.79 15.42
C MET A 532 -21.00 -21.69 15.40
N LEU A 533 -21.71 -22.77 15.03
CA LEU A 533 -23.18 -22.83 15.05
C LEU A 533 -23.75 -22.60 16.46
N SER A 534 -23.08 -23.12 17.50
CA SER A 534 -23.44 -22.83 18.90
C SER A 534 -23.32 -21.34 19.21
N ASN A 535 -22.25 -20.67 18.76
CA ASN A 535 -22.10 -19.22 18.95
C ASN A 535 -23.17 -18.42 18.19
N ILE A 536 -23.62 -18.89 17.02
CA ILE A 536 -24.74 -18.25 16.30
C ILE A 536 -26.03 -18.35 17.12
N GLN A 537 -26.31 -19.50 17.75
CA GLN A 537 -27.46 -19.63 18.65
C GLN A 537 -27.36 -18.68 19.85
N GLU A 538 -26.17 -18.48 20.40
CA GLU A 538 -25.94 -17.52 21.48
C GLU A 538 -26.31 -16.09 21.04
N CYS A 539 -25.90 -15.65 19.84
CA CYS A 539 -26.31 -14.34 19.29
C CYS A 539 -27.83 -14.23 19.15
N ARG A 540 -28.48 -15.24 18.53
CA ARG A 540 -29.93 -15.25 18.31
C ARG A 540 -30.72 -15.24 19.61
N ALA A 541 -30.21 -15.89 20.66
CA ALA A 541 -30.81 -15.90 21.97
C ALA A 541 -30.76 -14.53 22.67
N ARG A 542 -30.13 -13.52 22.06
CA ARG A 542 -30.12 -12.10 22.47
C ARG A 542 -30.78 -11.22 21.42
N HIS A 543 -31.56 -11.82 20.52
CA HIS A 543 -32.29 -11.15 19.44
C HIS A 543 -31.42 -10.47 18.39
N ALA A 544 -30.09 -10.69 18.42
CA ALA A 544 -29.21 -10.14 17.42
C ALA A 544 -29.46 -10.75 16.03
N PRO A 545 -29.65 -9.92 14.99
CA PRO A 545 -29.77 -10.42 13.63
C PRO A 545 -28.50 -11.09 13.17
N VAL A 546 -28.63 -12.18 12.40
CA VAL A 546 -27.50 -12.95 11.89
C VAL A 546 -27.44 -12.83 10.37
N ILE A 547 -26.26 -12.49 9.87
CA ILE A 547 -25.86 -12.63 8.47
C ILE A 547 -24.78 -13.72 8.48
N LEU A 548 -24.85 -14.71 7.61
CA LEU A 548 -23.88 -15.81 7.66
C LEU A 548 -23.24 -16.10 6.31
N THR A 549 -21.93 -16.38 6.33
CA THR A 549 -21.27 -17.05 5.21
C THR A 549 -21.35 -18.55 5.42
N ALA A 550 -21.66 -19.30 4.37
CA ALA A 550 -21.75 -20.75 4.43
C ALA A 550 -21.23 -21.40 3.15
N THR A 551 -20.77 -22.64 3.26
CA THR A 551 -20.35 -23.42 2.09
C THR A 551 -21.56 -23.82 1.25
N GLU A 552 -21.41 -23.82 -0.07
CA GLU A 552 -22.41 -24.33 -1.01
C GLU A 552 -22.80 -25.79 -0.67
N GLY A 553 -24.10 -26.06 -0.70
CA GLY A 553 -24.66 -27.37 -0.35
C GLY A 553 -24.75 -27.66 1.15
N ASP A 554 -24.24 -26.77 2.01
CA ASP A 554 -24.34 -26.92 3.46
C ASP A 554 -25.77 -26.64 3.96
N THR A 555 -26.36 -27.65 4.60
CA THR A 555 -27.71 -27.64 5.16
C THR A 555 -27.74 -27.37 6.67
N ASP A 556 -26.61 -27.45 7.37
CA ASP A 556 -26.58 -27.29 8.83
C ASP A 556 -26.90 -25.85 9.26
N VAL A 557 -26.72 -24.89 8.35
CA VAL A 557 -27.04 -23.48 8.54
C VAL A 557 -28.52 -23.14 8.25
N ALA A 558 -29.34 -24.13 7.87
CA ALA A 558 -30.76 -23.93 7.60
C ALA A 558 -31.51 -23.47 8.87
N GLY A 559 -32.40 -22.49 8.73
CA GLY A 559 -33.25 -22.00 9.82
C GLY A 559 -32.58 -21.02 10.80
N PHE A 560 -31.32 -20.63 10.55
CA PHE A 560 -30.67 -19.57 11.31
C PHE A 560 -31.06 -18.17 10.81
N THR A 561 -31.03 -17.95 9.50
CA THR A 561 -31.35 -16.68 8.84
C THR A 561 -31.66 -16.91 7.35
N GLU A 562 -32.30 -15.94 6.72
CA GLU A 562 -32.47 -15.88 5.25
C GLU A 562 -31.31 -15.14 4.57
N ASP A 563 -30.52 -14.37 5.33
CA ASP A 563 -29.38 -13.61 4.83
C ASP A 563 -28.11 -14.46 4.84
N VAL A 564 -28.05 -15.40 3.90
CA VAL A 564 -26.95 -16.36 3.73
C VAL A 564 -26.12 -16.01 2.49
N ILE A 565 -24.83 -15.76 2.67
CA ILE A 565 -23.86 -15.59 1.60
C ILE A 565 -23.18 -16.94 1.35
N ARG A 566 -23.56 -17.62 0.26
CA ARG A 566 -22.99 -18.93 -0.08
C ARG A 566 -21.68 -18.79 -0.85
N ILE A 567 -20.65 -19.46 -0.36
CA ILE A 567 -19.34 -19.54 -0.99
C ILE A 567 -19.04 -20.97 -1.47
N PRO A 568 -18.25 -21.15 -2.54
CA PRO A 568 -17.95 -22.47 -3.06
C PRO A 568 -17.19 -23.34 -2.05
N ARG A 569 -17.37 -24.66 -2.15
CA ARG A 569 -16.55 -25.63 -1.42
C ARG A 569 -15.09 -25.54 -1.86
N THR A 570 -14.20 -25.37 -0.89
CA THR A 570 -12.74 -25.27 -1.05
C THR A 570 -12.06 -26.06 0.07
N HIS A 571 -10.78 -26.39 -0.08
CA HIS A 571 -9.98 -26.90 1.04
C HIS A 571 -9.97 -25.89 2.21
N GLN A 572 -9.98 -26.35 3.46
CA GLN A 572 -10.17 -25.47 4.63
C GLN A 572 -9.13 -24.34 4.72
N CYS A 573 -7.86 -24.61 4.40
CA CYS A 573 -6.80 -23.59 4.39
C CYS A 573 -6.93 -22.56 3.25
N LEU A 574 -7.81 -22.80 2.26
CA LEU A 574 -8.13 -21.87 1.16
C LEU A 574 -9.42 -21.08 1.42
N THR A 575 -10.26 -21.56 2.33
CA THR A 575 -11.55 -20.94 2.68
C THR A 575 -11.42 -19.48 3.12
N PRO A 576 -10.33 -19.04 3.80
CA PRO A 576 -10.12 -17.62 4.08
C PRO A 576 -10.20 -16.72 2.86
N VAL A 577 -9.64 -17.16 1.72
CA VAL A 577 -9.58 -16.35 0.50
C VAL A 577 -10.98 -16.12 -0.06
N THR A 578 -11.75 -17.19 -0.30
CA THR A 578 -13.11 -17.08 -0.86
C THR A 578 -14.07 -16.35 0.07
N THR A 579 -13.94 -16.57 1.38
CA THR A 579 -14.75 -15.86 2.39
C THR A 579 -14.45 -14.36 2.37
N THR A 580 -13.17 -13.97 2.36
CA THR A 580 -12.80 -12.55 2.35
C THR A 580 -13.34 -11.83 1.11
N VAL A 581 -13.30 -12.43 -0.08
CA VAL A 581 -13.86 -11.81 -1.29
C VAL A 581 -15.36 -11.50 -1.13
N ALA A 582 -16.11 -12.42 -0.51
CA ALA A 582 -17.52 -12.20 -0.24
C ALA A 582 -17.74 -11.04 0.76
N LEU A 583 -16.92 -10.95 1.80
CA LEU A 583 -16.99 -9.87 2.79
C LEU A 583 -16.56 -8.51 2.21
N GLN A 584 -15.61 -8.49 1.28
CA GLN A 584 -15.20 -7.27 0.56
C GLN A 584 -16.35 -6.73 -0.30
N LEU A 585 -17.05 -7.61 -1.05
CA LEU A 585 -18.24 -7.23 -1.80
C LEU A 585 -19.35 -6.71 -0.87
N PHE A 586 -19.58 -7.39 0.26
CA PHE A 586 -20.56 -6.94 1.25
C PHE A 586 -20.23 -5.53 1.76
N ALA A 587 -18.99 -5.29 2.19
CA ALA A 587 -18.55 -3.97 2.66
C ALA A 587 -18.67 -2.90 1.57
N TYR A 588 -18.26 -3.21 0.33
CA TYR A 588 -18.39 -2.33 -0.82
C TYR A 588 -19.84 -1.89 -1.04
N TYR A 589 -20.77 -2.83 -1.09
CA TYR A 589 -22.19 -2.54 -1.34
C TYR A 589 -22.85 -1.78 -0.19
N VAL A 590 -22.47 -2.05 1.06
CA VAL A 590 -22.92 -1.24 2.21
C VAL A 590 -22.42 0.20 2.09
N ALA A 591 -21.13 0.41 1.79
CA ALA A 591 -20.56 1.75 1.64
C ALA A 591 -21.19 2.52 0.46
N ARG A 592 -21.47 1.82 -0.65
CA ARG A 592 -22.11 2.40 -1.83
C ARG A 592 -23.54 2.85 -1.52
N GLU A 593 -24.31 2.02 -0.82
CA GLU A 593 -25.68 2.38 -0.41
C GLU A 593 -25.69 3.59 0.55
N ARG A 594 -24.65 3.75 1.37
CA ARG A 594 -24.46 4.92 2.25
C ARG A 594 -23.88 6.15 1.53
N GLY A 595 -23.55 6.06 0.25
CA GLY A 595 -22.96 7.16 -0.52
C GLY A 595 -21.56 7.58 -0.02
N CYS A 596 -20.80 6.66 0.58
CA CYS A 596 -19.46 6.95 1.10
C CYS A 596 -18.40 7.08 -0.01
N PRO A 597 -17.32 7.85 0.18
CA PRO A 597 -16.22 7.94 -0.79
C PRO A 597 -15.32 6.70 -0.70
N ILE A 598 -15.71 5.62 -1.40
CA ILE A 598 -15.11 4.28 -1.27
C ILE A 598 -13.61 4.24 -1.61
N ASP A 599 -13.17 4.88 -2.70
CA ASP A 599 -11.76 4.85 -3.12
C ASP A 599 -10.85 5.75 -2.26
N GLN A 600 -11.42 6.78 -1.63
CA GLN A 600 -10.72 7.81 -0.85
C GLN A 600 -11.48 8.07 0.46
N PRO A 601 -11.53 7.09 1.38
CA PRO A 601 -12.21 7.26 2.65
C PRO A 601 -11.54 8.35 3.49
N ARG A 602 -12.36 9.14 4.19
CA ARG A 602 -11.87 10.24 5.05
C ARG A 602 -10.81 9.75 6.06
N ASN A 603 -9.84 10.62 6.36
CA ASN A 603 -8.78 10.41 7.35
C ASN A 603 -7.78 9.28 7.05
N LEU A 604 -7.90 8.58 5.92
CA LEU A 604 -7.02 7.47 5.56
C LEU A 604 -6.18 7.80 4.33
N ALA A 605 -5.02 7.16 4.24
CA ALA A 605 -4.15 7.18 3.07
C ALA A 605 -3.77 5.74 2.70
N LYS A 606 -3.48 5.48 1.42
CA LYS A 606 -3.15 4.14 0.92
C LYS A 606 -1.92 3.52 1.62
N SER A 607 -0.92 4.33 1.97
CA SER A 607 0.26 3.88 2.68
C SER A 607 0.66 4.91 3.74
N VAL A 608 0.99 4.41 4.93
CA VAL A 608 1.48 5.16 6.08
C VAL A 608 3.00 5.04 6.10
N THR A 609 3.68 6.11 5.65
CA THR A 609 5.13 6.14 5.43
C THR A 609 5.87 7.06 6.40
N VAL A 610 5.16 7.52 7.42
CA VAL A 610 5.68 8.29 8.55
C VAL A 610 5.13 7.63 9.82
N GLU A 611 5.90 7.68 10.90
CA GLU A 611 5.45 7.27 12.23
C GLU A 611 4.52 8.31 12.88
#